data_AF-A0A2V7UJD1-F1
#
_entry.id   AF-A0A2V7UJD1-F1
#
_cell.length_a   1.000
_cell.length_b   1.000
_cell.length_c   1.000
_cell.angle_alpha   90.00
_cell.angle_beta   90.00
_cell.angle_gamma   90.00
#
_symmetry.space_group_name_H-M   'P 1'
#
loop_
_entity.id
_entity.type
_entity.pdbx_description
1 polymer ?
#
loop_
_entity_poly.entity_id
_entity_poly.type
_entity_poly.pdbx_seq_one_letter_code
_entity_poly.pdbx_strand_id
1 'polypeptide(L)'
;MPIEVKVDGVGHLPEYSTDGAAGADLRARESVVLSPGARAAVATGLHVEIPAGHVGLVWPRSGLAVRDGIDTLAGVIDSDYRGEVRVVLVNHGEAEFRIEPGDRIGQLLVQKVERASFSRAPVLATTSRGEGGFGSTGR
;
A
#
# COMPACT_ATOMS: atom_id res chain seq x y z
N MET A 1 13.39 -5.92 -13.48
CA MET A 1 12.17 -5.59 -14.23
C MET A 1 11.99 -4.08 -14.13
N PRO A 2 12.06 -3.33 -15.24
CA PRO A 2 11.82 -1.89 -15.20
C PRO A 2 10.31 -1.59 -15.01
N ILE A 3 10.01 -0.47 -14.36
CA ILE A 3 8.66 0.08 -14.22
C ILE A 3 8.74 1.51 -14.71
N GLU A 4 7.91 1.86 -15.69
CA GLU A 4 7.83 3.24 -16.18
C GLU A 4 7.02 4.08 -15.18
N VAL A 5 7.56 5.23 -14.81
CA VAL A 5 6.94 6.14 -13.85
C VAL A 5 6.91 7.54 -14.44
N LYS A 6 5.70 8.07 -14.64
CA LYS A 6 5.52 9.49 -14.93
C LYS A 6 5.44 10.24 -13.60
N VAL A 7 6.30 11.24 -13.46
CA VAL A 7 6.32 12.15 -12.32
C VAL A 7 5.79 13.49 -12.77
N ASP A 8 4.78 14.00 -12.08
CA ASP A 8 4.35 15.37 -12.29
C ASP A 8 5.33 16.33 -11.57
N GLY A 9 5.75 17.42 -12.24
CA GLY A 9 6.56 18.49 -11.64
C GLY A 9 7.91 18.01 -11.08
N VAL A 10 8.28 18.47 -9.88
CA VAL A 10 9.57 18.19 -9.21
C VAL A 10 9.53 16.99 -8.25
N GLY A 11 8.60 16.05 -8.46
CA GLY A 11 8.48 14.85 -7.60
C GLY A 11 9.70 13.92 -7.66
N HIS A 12 9.80 13.01 -6.69
CA HIS A 12 10.84 11.99 -6.63
C HIS A 12 10.31 10.64 -7.13
N LEU A 13 11.13 9.90 -7.87
CA LEU A 13 10.83 8.49 -8.14
C LEU A 13 10.76 7.69 -6.83
N PRO A 14 9.98 6.60 -6.77
CA PRO A 14 10.05 5.67 -5.66
C PRO A 14 11.47 5.12 -5.48
N GLU A 15 11.96 5.08 -4.25
CA GLU A 15 13.33 4.66 -3.94
C GLU A 15 13.35 3.54 -2.89
N TYR A 16 14.16 2.52 -3.14
CA TYR A 16 14.48 1.51 -2.13
C TYR A 16 15.53 2.07 -1.18
N SER A 17 15.18 2.19 0.11
CA SER A 17 16.08 2.77 1.12
C SER A 17 17.30 1.89 1.42
N THR A 18 17.25 0.59 1.15
CA THR A 18 18.35 -0.37 1.36
C THR A 18 18.31 -1.47 0.30
N ASP A 19 19.43 -2.18 0.10
CA ASP A 19 19.53 -3.28 -0.89
C ASP A 19 18.54 -4.42 -0.65
N GLY A 20 18.13 -4.64 0.61
CA GLY A 20 17.17 -5.67 1.01
C GLY A 20 15.73 -5.16 1.15
N ALA A 21 15.45 -3.89 0.82
CA ALA A 21 14.12 -3.33 0.98
C ALA A 21 13.13 -3.97 0.01
N ALA A 22 11.99 -4.45 0.53
CA ALA A 22 10.93 -5.03 -0.30
C ALA A 22 10.08 -3.97 -1.00
N GLY A 23 9.89 -2.81 -0.35
CA GLY A 23 9.08 -1.70 -0.86
C GLY A 23 9.92 -0.46 -1.17
N ALA A 24 9.55 0.26 -2.23
CA ALA A 24 10.11 1.56 -2.57
C ALA A 24 9.30 2.66 -1.89
N ASP A 25 9.95 3.59 -1.18
CA ASP A 25 9.28 4.64 -0.42
C ASP A 25 8.45 5.56 -1.34
N LEU A 26 7.20 5.83 -0.97
CA LEU A 26 6.31 6.79 -1.61
C LEU A 26 6.27 8.07 -0.79
N ARG A 27 6.37 9.22 -1.47
CA ARG A 27 6.42 10.53 -0.83
C ARG A 27 5.16 11.35 -1.09
N ALA A 28 4.76 12.12 -0.08
CA ALA A 28 3.68 13.09 -0.20
C ALA A 28 4.06 14.24 -1.12
N ARG A 29 3.08 14.79 -1.81
CA ARG A 29 3.22 15.97 -2.66
C ARG A 29 2.55 17.22 -2.11
N GLU A 30 1.67 17.03 -1.15
CA GLU A 30 0.82 18.06 -0.58
C GLU A 30 0.89 17.99 0.94
N SER A 31 0.57 19.11 1.59
CA SER A 31 0.44 19.16 3.04
C SER A 31 -0.94 18.66 3.46
N VAL A 32 -0.99 17.74 4.43
CA VAL A 32 -2.24 17.19 4.98
C VAL A 32 -2.10 17.07 6.49
N VAL A 33 -3.16 17.41 7.23
CA VAL A 33 -3.26 17.15 8.67
C VAL A 33 -4.34 16.09 8.91
N LEU A 34 -3.96 14.99 9.56
CA LEU A 34 -4.87 13.93 9.96
C LEU A 34 -5.11 14.01 11.46
N SER A 35 -6.30 14.47 11.87
CA SER A 35 -6.76 14.32 13.26
C SER A 35 -6.94 12.83 13.62
N PRO A 36 -6.93 12.46 14.90
CA PRO A 36 -7.26 11.10 15.35
C PRO A 36 -8.56 10.58 14.74
N GLY A 37 -8.53 9.36 14.18
CA GLY A 37 -9.65 8.71 13.49
C GLY A 37 -9.94 9.22 12.07
N ALA A 38 -9.29 10.29 11.62
CA ALA A 38 -9.44 10.81 10.27
C ALA A 38 -8.68 9.98 9.24
N ARG A 39 -9.10 10.11 7.97
CA ARG A 39 -8.44 9.49 6.82
C ARG A 39 -8.40 10.44 5.63
N ALA A 40 -7.36 10.35 4.82
CA ALA A 40 -7.24 11.10 3.58
C ALA A 40 -6.48 10.31 2.51
N ALA A 41 -6.79 10.56 1.24
CA ALA A 41 -6.03 10.07 0.11
C ALA A 41 -4.98 11.12 -0.29
N VAL A 42 -3.73 10.90 0.12
CA VAL A 42 -2.63 11.86 -0.06
C VAL A 42 -1.99 11.66 -1.43
N ALA A 43 -1.89 12.76 -2.19
CA ALA A 43 -1.27 12.81 -3.51
C ALA A 43 0.24 12.50 -3.45
N THR A 44 0.73 11.74 -4.43
CA THR A 44 2.17 11.50 -4.64
C THR A 44 2.71 12.19 -5.90
N GLY A 45 1.83 12.54 -6.84
CA GLY A 45 2.21 13.01 -8.18
C GLY A 45 2.83 11.93 -9.08
N LEU A 46 2.74 10.66 -8.67
CA LEU A 46 3.29 9.54 -9.41
C LEU A 46 2.20 8.82 -10.18
N HIS A 47 2.50 8.46 -11.42
CA HIS A 47 1.70 7.53 -12.22
C HIS A 47 2.62 6.38 -12.61
N VAL A 48 2.17 5.15 -12.36
CA VAL A 48 3.01 3.95 -12.53
C VAL A 48 2.42 3.03 -13.59
N GLU A 49 3.29 2.48 -14.42
CA GLU A 49 2.95 1.41 -15.35
C GLU A 49 3.36 0.06 -14.74
N ILE A 50 2.49 -0.51 -13.89
CA ILE A 50 2.71 -1.85 -13.35
C ILE A 50 2.56 -2.89 -14.48
N PRO A 51 3.56 -3.76 -14.71
CA PRO A 51 3.48 -4.76 -15.77
C PRO A 51 2.33 -5.75 -15.56
N ALA A 52 1.72 -6.23 -16.66
CA ALA A 52 0.74 -7.30 -16.59
C ALA A 52 1.29 -8.54 -15.84
N GLY A 53 0.43 -9.21 -15.07
CA GLY A 53 0.83 -10.31 -14.18
C GLY A 53 1.49 -9.85 -12.87
N HIS A 54 1.53 -8.54 -12.63
CA HIS A 54 1.96 -7.96 -11.37
C HIS A 54 0.89 -7.01 -10.81
N VAL A 55 1.01 -6.73 -9.51
CA VAL A 55 0.22 -5.76 -8.77
C VAL A 55 1.17 -4.82 -8.04
N GLY A 56 0.82 -3.53 -8.00
CA GLY A 56 1.43 -2.58 -7.07
C GLY A 56 0.65 -2.62 -5.75
N LEU A 57 1.34 -2.78 -4.63
CA LEU A 57 0.74 -2.80 -3.31
C LEU A 57 1.33 -1.68 -2.46
N VAL A 58 0.51 -0.70 -2.12
CA VAL A 58 0.85 0.32 -1.12
C VAL A 58 0.75 -0.33 0.25
N TRP A 59 1.84 -0.30 1.01
CA TRP A 59 1.93 -0.83 2.36
C TRP A 59 2.35 0.24 3.36
N PRO A 60 2.00 0.07 4.65
CA PRO A 60 2.39 1.00 5.69
C PRO A 60 3.90 0.90 5.98
N ARG A 61 4.46 2.00 6.47
CA ARG A 61 5.83 2.06 6.98
C ARG A 61 5.80 1.80 8.48
N SER A 62 6.53 0.79 8.95
CA SER A 62 6.50 0.36 10.37
C SER A 62 6.79 1.50 11.35
N GLY A 63 7.71 2.41 11.00
CA GLY A 63 8.03 3.57 11.82
C GLY A 63 6.85 4.54 12.02
N LEU A 64 6.00 4.74 11.00
CA LEU A 64 4.80 5.57 11.13
C LEU A 64 3.72 4.86 11.92
N ALA A 65 3.56 3.55 11.71
CA ALA A 65 2.59 2.73 12.42
C ALA A 65 2.87 2.67 13.93
N VAL A 66 4.12 2.41 14.33
CA VAL A 66 4.49 2.26 15.74
C VAL A 66 4.55 3.60 16.48
N ARG A 67 5.10 4.64 15.84
CA ARG A 67 5.32 5.94 16.51
C ARG A 67 4.05 6.79 16.55
N ASP A 68 3.31 6.84 15.46
CA ASP A 68 2.24 7.82 15.26
C ASP A 68 0.87 7.16 15.04
N GLY A 69 0.79 5.82 15.01
CA GLY A 69 -0.46 5.09 14.75
C GLY A 69 -0.96 5.23 13.32
N ILE A 70 -0.09 5.53 12.35
CA ILE A 70 -0.48 5.73 10.95
C ILE A 70 -0.45 4.41 10.20
N ASP A 71 -1.57 4.09 9.57
CA ASP A 71 -1.71 2.93 8.69
C ASP A 71 -2.18 3.35 7.29
N THR A 72 -1.97 2.48 6.32
CA THR A 72 -2.48 2.64 4.96
C THR A 72 -3.78 1.86 4.80
N LEU A 73 -4.81 2.50 4.27
CA LEU A 73 -6.02 1.87 3.78
C LEU A 73 -5.89 1.55 2.28
N ALA A 74 -6.66 0.57 1.82
CA ALA A 74 -6.61 0.11 0.42
C ALA A 74 -5.15 -0.20 -0.01
N GLY A 75 -4.80 0.07 -1.27
CA GLY A 75 -3.40 -0.01 -1.73
C GLY A 75 -3.16 -0.90 -2.93
N VAL A 76 -4.18 -1.55 -3.48
CA VAL A 76 -4.07 -2.29 -4.74
C VAL A 76 -3.99 -1.30 -5.90
N ILE A 77 -2.90 -1.36 -6.66
CA ILE A 77 -2.68 -0.63 -7.91
C ILE A 77 -2.66 -1.65 -9.04
N ASP A 78 -3.72 -1.65 -9.84
CA ASP A 78 -3.89 -2.56 -10.96
C ASP A 78 -2.91 -2.26 -12.11
N SER A 79 -2.55 -3.29 -12.88
CA SER A 79 -1.59 -3.17 -14.00
C SER A 79 -2.06 -2.25 -15.14
N ASP A 80 -3.37 -2.05 -15.26
CA ASP A 80 -3.99 -1.16 -16.25
C ASP A 80 -4.35 0.23 -15.68
N TYR A 81 -4.05 0.49 -14.40
CA TYR A 81 -4.22 1.82 -13.81
C TYR A 81 -3.12 2.76 -14.30
N ARG A 82 -3.52 3.97 -14.74
CA ARG A 82 -2.61 5.07 -15.13
C ARG A 82 -2.93 6.40 -14.44
N GLY A 83 -3.89 6.38 -13.52
CA GLY A 83 -4.17 7.53 -12.68
C GLY A 83 -3.03 7.78 -11.68
N GLU A 84 -3.18 8.82 -10.89
CA GLU A 84 -2.22 9.14 -9.84
C GLU A 84 -2.27 8.08 -8.73
N VAL A 85 -1.11 7.60 -8.30
CA VAL A 85 -0.97 6.79 -7.09
C VAL A 85 -1.22 7.70 -5.89
N ARG A 86 -2.29 7.43 -5.15
CA ARG A 86 -2.58 8.11 -3.87
C ARG A 86 -2.44 7.13 -2.73
N VAL A 87 -1.83 7.58 -1.65
CA VAL A 87 -1.69 6.79 -0.42
C VAL A 87 -2.86 7.15 0.48
N VAL A 88 -3.79 6.21 0.68
CA VAL A 88 -4.91 6.42 1.60
C VAL A 88 -4.40 6.13 3.00
N LEU A 89 -4.32 7.16 3.83
CA LEU A 89 -3.81 7.06 5.20
C LEU A 89 -4.95 7.19 6.19
N VAL A 90 -4.83 6.50 7.32
CA VAL A 90 -5.69 6.64 8.49
C VAL A 90 -4.81 6.87 9.72
N ASN A 91 -5.27 7.77 10.59
CA ASN A 91 -4.63 8.03 11.88
C ASN A 91 -5.36 7.27 12.99
N HIS A 92 -4.73 6.21 13.50
CA HIS A 92 -5.18 5.47 14.69
C HIS A 92 -4.53 5.97 15.99
N GLY A 93 -3.61 6.93 15.91
CA GLY A 93 -2.98 7.56 17.07
C GLY A 93 -3.91 8.54 17.79
N GLU A 94 -3.40 9.11 18.89
CA GLU A 94 -4.14 10.02 19.77
C GLU A 94 -3.87 11.51 19.48
N ALA A 95 -2.88 11.81 18.63
CA ALA A 95 -2.48 13.17 18.28
C ALA A 95 -2.70 13.45 16.79
N GLU A 96 -2.73 14.73 16.41
CA GLU A 96 -2.71 15.12 14.99
C GLU A 96 -1.40 14.67 14.33
N PHE A 97 -1.51 14.09 13.15
CA PHE A 97 -0.36 13.76 12.32
C PHE A 97 -0.29 14.73 11.13
N ARG A 98 0.84 15.43 11.01
CA ARG A 98 1.10 16.38 9.93
C ARG A 98 1.98 15.74 8.89
N ILE A 99 1.56 15.85 7.64
CA ILE A 99 2.25 15.37 6.45
C ILE A 99 2.64 16.59 5.65
N GLU A 100 3.91 16.69 5.28
CA GLU A 100 4.42 17.75 4.42
C GLU A 100 4.93 17.17 3.08
N PRO A 101 5.00 17.98 2.00
CA PRO A 101 5.60 17.57 0.75
C PRO A 101 7.01 16.99 0.95
N GLY A 102 7.25 15.81 0.39
CA GLY A 102 8.51 15.06 0.51
C GLY A 102 8.53 14.01 1.63
N ASP A 103 7.58 14.05 2.57
CA ASP A 103 7.48 13.04 3.63
C ASP A 103 7.19 11.67 3.06
N ARG A 104 7.88 10.65 3.60
CA ARG A 104 7.69 9.26 3.20
C ARG A 104 6.47 8.67 3.92
N ILE A 105 5.36 8.55 3.19
CA ILE A 105 4.03 8.25 3.73
C ILE A 105 3.58 6.80 3.53
N GLY A 106 4.24 6.05 2.66
CA GLY A 106 3.93 4.65 2.38
C GLY A 106 5.07 4.01 1.60
N GLN A 107 4.92 2.75 1.21
CA GLN A 107 5.88 2.07 0.35
C GLN A 107 5.16 1.23 -0.70
N LEU A 108 5.69 1.21 -1.92
CA LEU A 108 5.19 0.43 -3.04
C LEU A 108 5.93 -0.90 -3.12
N LEU A 109 5.23 -2.00 -2.93
CA LEU A 109 5.70 -3.35 -3.26
C LEU A 109 5.17 -3.72 -4.63
N VAL A 110 5.99 -4.39 -5.44
CA VAL A 110 5.57 -4.91 -6.74
C VAL A 110 5.66 -6.42 -6.69
N GLN A 111 4.51 -7.07 -6.82
CA GLN A 111 4.39 -8.51 -6.60
C GLN A 111 3.78 -9.18 -7.81
N LYS A 112 4.20 -10.41 -8.10
CA LYS A 112 3.49 -11.26 -9.07
C LYS A 112 2.11 -11.59 -8.51
N VAL A 113 1.10 -11.59 -9.38
CA VAL A 113 -0.28 -11.92 -9.02
C VAL A 113 -0.90 -12.82 -10.08
N GLU A 114 -1.73 -13.75 -9.64
CA GLU A 114 -2.45 -14.68 -10.52
C GLU A 114 -3.89 -14.21 -10.74
N ARG A 115 -4.37 -14.34 -11.98
CA ARG A 115 -5.79 -14.14 -12.30
C ARG A 115 -6.51 -15.48 -12.19
N ALA A 116 -7.12 -15.72 -11.03
CA ALA A 116 -7.89 -16.94 -10.79
C ALA A 116 -9.17 -17.00 -11.66
N SER A 117 -9.55 -18.22 -12.04
CA SER A 117 -10.89 -18.53 -12.57
C SER A 117 -11.71 -19.19 -11.46
N PHE A 118 -12.92 -18.69 -11.23
CA PHE A 118 -13.78 -19.17 -10.16
C PHE A 118 -14.90 -20.05 -10.73
N SER A 119 -15.12 -21.22 -10.13
CA SER A 119 -16.22 -22.13 -10.46
C SER A 119 -17.04 -22.45 -9.20
N ARG A 120 -18.34 -22.73 -9.37
CA ARG A 120 -19.22 -23.14 -8.26
C ARG A 120 -18.99 -24.61 -7.96
N ALA A 121 -18.89 -24.96 -6.68
CA ALA A 121 -18.83 -26.35 -6.21
C ALA A 121 -19.89 -26.58 -5.12
N PRO A 122 -20.57 -27.75 -5.11
CA PRO A 122 -21.55 -28.08 -4.07
C PRO A 122 -20.90 -28.41 -2.72
N VAL A 123 -19.62 -28.83 -2.72
CA VAL A 123 -18.83 -29.13 -1.53
C VAL A 123 -17.35 -28.89 -1.82
N LEU A 124 -16.58 -28.46 -0.80
CA LEU A 124 -15.12 -28.32 -0.87
C LEU A 124 -14.43 -29.56 -0.30
N ALA A 125 -13.19 -29.82 -0.72
CA ALA A 125 -12.38 -30.88 -0.13
C ALA A 125 -12.07 -30.60 1.35
N THR A 126 -11.98 -31.66 2.16
CA THR A 126 -11.59 -31.53 3.56
C THR A 126 -10.10 -31.24 3.70
N THR A 127 -9.74 -30.46 4.71
CA THR A 127 -8.34 -30.21 5.09
C THR A 127 -8.17 -30.43 6.59
N SER A 128 -6.94 -30.60 7.06
CA SER A 128 -6.64 -30.72 8.50
C SER A 128 -7.09 -29.49 9.30
N ARG A 129 -7.13 -28.31 8.68
CA ARG A 129 -7.62 -27.07 9.30
C ARG A 129 -9.15 -26.98 9.33
N GLY A 130 -9.83 -27.52 8.31
CA GLY A 130 -11.29 -27.47 8.19
C GLY A 130 -11.84 -26.04 8.30
N GLU A 131 -12.83 -25.85 9.18
CA GLU A 131 -13.48 -24.56 9.46
C GLU A 131 -12.77 -23.73 10.56
N GLY A 132 -11.60 -24.17 11.03
CA GLY A 132 -10.85 -23.47 12.09
C GLY A 132 -10.23 -22.13 11.64
N GLY A 133 -10.64 -21.03 12.27
CA GLY A 133 -10.09 -19.68 12.09
C GLY A 133 -9.98 -18.90 13.41
N PHE A 134 -9.47 -17.66 13.37
CA PHE A 134 -9.45 -16.73 14.52
C PHE A 134 -8.85 -17.30 15.82
N GLY A 135 -7.58 -17.74 15.79
CA GLY A 135 -6.92 -18.32 16.98
C GLY A 135 -7.18 -19.81 17.18
N SER A 136 -7.73 -20.51 16.18
CA SER A 136 -8.00 -21.95 16.22
C SER A 136 -6.77 -22.85 16.45
N THR A 137 -5.55 -22.31 16.36
CA THR A 137 -4.28 -23.03 16.60
C THR A 137 -3.59 -22.62 17.90
N GLY A 138 -4.14 -21.70 18.71
CA GLY A 138 -3.53 -21.28 19.98
C GLY A 138 -3.97 -19.92 20.50
N ARG A 139 -3.74 -19.70 21.80
CA ARG A 139 -3.76 -18.39 22.48
C ARG A 139 -2.49 -17.61 22.20
#